data_AF-A0A3D0IB16-F1
#
_entry.id   AF-A0A3D0IB16-F1
#
_cell.length_a   1.000
_cell.length_b   1.000
_cell.length_c   1.000
_cell.angle_alpha   90.00
_cell.angle_beta   90.00
_cell.angle_gamma   90.00
#
_symmetry.space_group_name_H-M   'P 1'
#
loop_
_entity.id
_entity.type
_entity.pdbx_description
1 polymer ?
#
loop_
_entity_poly.entity_id
_entity_poly.type
_entity_poly.pdbx_seq_one_letter_code
_entity_poly.pdbx_strand_id
1 'polypeptide(L)' 'MNAAPLARKDAFPDEIEGAILRLKRERNAIVLAHYYQESEIQDLADVVGDSLQLARAAQKADCEVIAFCGVHFMAETAK' A
#
# COMPACT_ATOMS: atom_id res chain seq x y z
N MET A 1 11.20 -11.69 21.57
CA MET A 1 9.83 -11.85 21.04
C MET A 1 9.98 -12.09 19.55
N ASN A 2 9.87 -13.35 19.10
CA ASN A 2 10.19 -13.74 17.72
C ASN A 2 9.09 -13.25 16.78
N ALA A 3 9.47 -12.44 15.79
CA ALA A 3 8.60 -12.10 14.67
C ALA A 3 8.18 -13.41 13.97
N ALA A 4 6.88 -13.57 13.74
CA ALA A 4 6.35 -14.66 12.94
C ALA A 4 7.00 -14.62 11.54
N PRO A 5 7.36 -15.77 10.95
CA PRO A 5 8.00 -15.80 9.65
C PRO A 5 7.07 -15.17 8.61
N LEU A 6 7.57 -14.15 7.92
CA LEU A 6 6.94 -13.59 6.73
C LEU A 6 6.70 -14.72 5.72
N ALA A 7 5.51 -14.74 5.14
CA ALA A 7 4.88 -15.88 4.50
C ALA A 7 5.71 -16.59 3.41
N ARG A 8 5.36 -17.86 3.21
CA ARG A 8 5.92 -18.86 2.28
C ARG A 8 6.12 -18.31 0.85
N LYS A 9 7.33 -18.51 0.32
CA LYS A 9 7.80 -18.06 -1.00
C LYS A 9 7.00 -18.63 -2.20
N ASP A 10 6.19 -19.66 -1.97
CA ASP A 10 5.50 -20.44 -3.01
C ASP A 10 4.02 -20.03 -3.19
N ALA A 11 3.55 -19.00 -2.50
CA ALA A 11 2.12 -18.66 -2.39
C ALA A 11 1.65 -17.53 -3.33
N PHE A 12 2.53 -17.00 -4.17
CA PHE A 12 2.19 -15.89 -5.04
C PHE A 12 1.69 -16.41 -6.39
N PRO A 13 0.47 -16.05 -6.82
CA PRO A 13 0.00 -16.37 -8.16
C PRO A 13 0.95 -15.78 -9.21
N ASP A 14 1.01 -16.39 -10.40
CA ASP A 14 1.82 -15.89 -11.53
C ASP A 14 1.47 -14.43 -11.94
N GLU A 15 0.35 -13.89 -11.44
CA GLU A 15 -0.16 -12.54 -11.74
C GLU A 15 -0.46 -11.73 -10.45
N ILE A 16 0.57 -11.44 -9.65
CA ILE A 16 0.47 -10.67 -8.40
C ILE A 16 -0.16 -9.29 -8.64
N GLU A 17 0.26 -8.59 -9.68
CA GLU A 17 -0.24 -7.25 -10.04
C GLU A 17 -1.75 -7.25 -10.28
N GLY A 18 -2.25 -8.21 -11.08
CA GLY A 18 -3.67 -8.38 -11.36
C GLY A 18 -4.47 -8.67 -10.09
N ALA A 19 -3.91 -9.46 -9.16
CA ALA A 19 -4.53 -9.71 -7.86
C ALA A 19 -4.62 -8.45 -6.99
N ILE A 20 -3.57 -7.62 -6.96
CA ILE A 20 -3.55 -6.34 -6.23
C ILE A 20 -4.61 -5.39 -6.82
N LEU A 21 -4.64 -5.22 -8.14
CA LEU A 21 -5.61 -4.34 -8.80
C LEU A 21 -7.06 -4.81 -8.63
N ARG A 22 -7.28 -6.14 -8.61
CA ARG A 22 -8.59 -6.71 -8.29
C ARG A 22 -9.00 -6.39 -6.86
N LEU A 23 -8.14 -6.68 -5.88
CA LEU A 23 -8.42 -6.43 -4.47
C LEU A 23 -8.61 -4.95 -4.17
N LYS A 24 -7.82 -4.08 -4.80
CA LYS A 24 -7.95 -2.62 -4.67
C LYS A 24 -9.37 -2.16 -5.01
N ARG A 25 -9.93 -2.68 -6.11
CA ARG A 25 -11.32 -2.40 -6.52
C ARG A 25 -12.35 -3.04 -5.58
N GLU A 26 -12.20 -4.32 -5.27
CA GLU A 26 -13.15 -5.05 -4.41
C GLU A 26 -13.25 -4.47 -2.99
N ARG A 27 -12.18 -3.86 -2.49
CA ARG A 27 -12.09 -3.28 -1.16
C ARG A 27 -12.32 -1.78 -1.12
N ASN A 28 -12.66 -1.15 -2.25
CA ASN A 28 -12.68 0.30 -2.40
C ASN A 28 -11.45 0.94 -1.73
N ALA A 29 -10.26 0.47 -2.10
CA ALA A 29 -9.01 0.80 -1.45
C ALA A 29 -8.19 1.79 -2.28
N ILE A 30 -7.35 2.57 -1.61
CA ILE A 30 -6.27 3.31 -2.23
C ILE A 30 -4.92 2.77 -1.78
N VAL A 31 -3.93 2.85 -2.66
CA VAL A 31 -2.54 2.50 -2.38
C VAL A 31 -1.71 3.79 -2.34
N LEU A 32 -1.06 4.03 -1.22
CA LEU A 32 -0.19 5.18 -0.99
C LEU A 32 1.26 4.70 -0.89
N ALA A 33 2.17 5.20 -1.73
CA ALA A 33 3.56 4.77 -1.73
C ALA A 33 4.53 5.93 -1.47
N HIS A 34 5.52 5.70 -0.60
CA HIS A 34 6.61 6.65 -0.42
C HIS A 34 7.60 6.59 -1.60
N TYR A 35 8.29 7.70 -1.90
CA TYR A 35 9.34 7.75 -2.93
C TYR A 35 10.47 6.72 -2.77
N TYR A 36 10.59 6.09 -1.60
CA TYR A 36 11.62 5.08 -1.31
C TYR A 36 11.16 3.64 -1.57
N GLN A 37 9.93 3.43 -2.02
CA GLN A 37 9.48 2.11 -2.44
C GLN A 37 10.09 1.73 -3.79
N GLU A 38 10.19 0.42 -4.03
CA GLU A 38 10.58 -0.11 -5.34
C GLU A 38 9.61 0.34 -6.45
N SER A 39 10.11 0.45 -7.68
CA SER A 39 9.33 0.94 -8.83
C SER A 39 8.01 0.20 -9.04
N GLU A 40 8.02 -1.11 -8.88
CA GLU A 40 6.88 -2.00 -9.07
C GLU A 40 5.74 -1.68 -8.08
N ILE A 41 6.08 -1.15 -6.90
CA ILE A 41 5.08 -0.69 -5.92
C ILE A 41 4.57 0.69 -6.30
N GLN A 42 5.45 1.58 -6.76
CA GLN A 42 5.06 2.92 -7.21
C GLN A 42 4.11 2.85 -8.42
N ASP A 43 4.35 1.94 -9.36
CA ASP A 43 3.52 1.75 -10.55
C ASP A 43 2.09 1.29 -10.21
N LEU A 44 1.90 0.63 -9.07
CA LEU A 44 0.59 0.16 -8.58
C LEU A 44 -0.11 1.17 -7.64
N ALA A 45 0.60 2.20 -7.20
CA ALA A 45 0.11 3.19 -6.25
C ALA A 45 -0.84 4.21 -6.91
N ASP A 46 -1.86 4.65 -6.17
CA ASP A 46 -2.72 5.75 -6.60
C ASP A 46 -2.05 7.11 -6.37
N VAL A 47 -1.21 7.19 -5.33
CA VAL A 47 -0.41 8.37 -5.02
C VAL A 47 0.98 7.95 -4.60
N VAL A 48 1.98 8.56 -5.21
CA VAL A 48 3.39 8.49 -4.80
C VAL A 48 3.80 9.84 -4.25
N GLY A 49 4.41 9.88 -3.07
CA GLY A 49 4.71 11.15 -2.40
C GLY A 49 5.65 11.06 -1.21
N ASP A 50 6.03 12.22 -0.68
CA ASP A 50 6.64 12.35 0.65
C ASP A 50 5.57 12.20 1.75
N SER A 51 6.01 12.23 3.01
CA SER A 51 5.11 12.09 4.16
C SER A 51 3.95 13.09 4.20
N LEU A 52 4.19 14.35 3.82
CA LEU A 52 3.15 15.39 3.87
C LEU A 52 2.15 15.21 2.74
N GLN A 53 2.62 14.86 1.54
CA GLN A 53 1.77 14.58 0.39
C GLN A 53 0.87 13.37 0.68
N LEU A 54 1.43 12.29 1.22
CA LEU A 54 0.68 11.08 1.54
C LEU A 54 -0.32 11.29 2.67
N ALA A 55 0.03 12.05 3.72
CA ALA A 55 -0.91 12.39 4.79
C ALA A 55 -2.11 13.22 4.27
N ARG A 56 -1.85 14.18 3.37
CA ARG A 56 -2.92 14.97 2.73
C ARG A 56 -3.78 14.14 1.78
N ALA A 57 -3.20 13.16 1.09
CA ALA A 57 -3.93 12.25 0.23
C ALA A 57 -4.84 11.34 1.07
N ALA A 58 -4.31 10.76 2.15
CA ALA A 58 -5.09 9.94 3.09
C ALA A 58 -6.28 10.71 3.67
N GLN A 59 -6.07 11.97 4.10
CA GLN A 59 -7.15 12.82 4.63
C GLN A 59 -8.28 13.12 3.65
N LYS A 60 -8.00 13.10 2.34
CA LYS A 60 -8.98 13.41 1.28
C LYS A 60 -9.56 12.16 0.63
N ALA A 61 -9.09 10.98 1.02
CA ALA A 61 -9.48 9.73 0.42
C ALA A 61 -10.91 9.37 0.80
N ASP A 62 -11.76 9.14 -0.20
CA ASP A 62 -13.10 8.59 -0.03
C ASP A 62 -13.05 7.08 -0.32
N CYS A 63 -12.46 6.33 0.61
CA CYS A 63 -12.16 4.91 0.45
C CYS A 63 -12.37 4.15 1.77
N GLU A 64 -12.60 2.84 1.70
CA GLU A 64 -12.77 2.00 2.89
C GLU A 64 -11.42 1.53 3.47
N VAL A 65 -10.39 1.42 2.61
CA VAL A 65 -9.09 0.86 2.98
C VAL A 65 -7.95 1.71 2.43
N ILE A 66 -6.99 2.05 3.28
CA ILE A 66 -5.72 2.67 2.87
C ILE A 66 -4.62 1.62 3.01
N ALA A 67 -4.08 1.17 1.88
CA ALA A 67 -2.87 0.35 1.83
C ALA A 67 -1.65 1.27 1.78
N PHE A 68 -1.01 1.48 2.93
CA PHE A 68 0.12 2.39 3.05
C PHE A 68 1.45 1.65 2.85
N CYS A 69 2.06 1.81 1.67
CA CYS A 69 3.37 1.28 1.31
C CYS A 69 4.48 2.25 1.78
N GLY A 70 4.77 2.20 3.09
CA GLY A 70 5.76 3.04 3.75
C GLY A 70 6.21 2.42 5.07
N VAL A 71 6.71 3.25 5.98
CA VAL A 71 7.10 2.82 7.33
C VAL A 71 5.96 3.02 8.33
N HIS A 72 5.95 2.24 9.40
CA HIS A 72 4.81 2.06 10.30
C HIS A 72 4.22 3.38 10.86
N PHE A 73 5.07 4.32 11.29
CA PHE A 73 4.60 5.59 11.87
C PHE A 73 3.85 6.48 10.86
N MET A 74 4.14 6.35 9.56
CA MET A 74 3.43 7.10 8.52
C MET A 74 2.01 6.57 8.35
N ALA A 75 1.83 5.25 8.49
CA ALA A 75 0.52 4.62 8.43
C ALA A 75 -0.36 5.00 9.64
N GLU A 76 0.21 5.19 10.83
CA GLU A 76 -0.53 5.66 12.01
C GLU A 76 -1.10 7.08 11.81
N THR A 77 -0.37 7.94 11.08
CA THR A 77 -0.82 9.31 10.77
C THR A 77 -1.95 9.34 9.73
N ALA A 78 -2.11 8.27 8.96
CA ALA A 78 -3.13 8.16 7.91
C ALA A 78 -4.49 7.65 8.42
N LYS A 79 -4.57 7.19 9.68
CA LYS A 79 -5.80 6.74 10.35
C LYS A 79 -6.59 7.90 10.93
#